data_AF-A0AAD3DV54-F1
#
_entry.id   AF-A0AAD3DV54-F1
#
_cell.length_a   1.000
_cell.length_b   1.000
_cell.length_c   1.000
_cell.angle_alpha   90.00
_cell.angle_beta   90.00
_cell.angle_gamma   90.00
#
_symmetry.space_group_name_H-M   'P 1'
#
loop_
_entity.id
_entity.type
_entity.pdbx_description
1 polymer ?
#
loop_
_entity_poly.entity_id
_entity_poly.type
_entity_poly.pdbx_seq_one_letter_code
_entity_poly.pdbx_strand_id
1 'polypeptide(L)'
;MHLQGRHQALRYTRSLSFDRGHRFQRVVTIAAGASPTARLTQTASMEQQSAGPTRKLENLNFDNLTLRSLPIDPVVGGPIRQVEGACFSRVQPTPLANPQLVVASPEALALLDIDPSEISRPDFPAFFSGNRLLPGSEPAAHCYCGYQFGLFSGQLGDGAAMYLGEVVNSAGERWELQLKGAGKTPYSRQADGRKVLRSSLREFLCSEAMYHLGIPTTRAGSCVTSDSRVVRDVHYSGNPILERCTVVSRIAPTFLRFGSFEIFKPVDPMTGRRGSSAGLESALLPPLLHHVIRTYFPDIWAAHGGEV
;
A
#
# COMPACT_ATOMS: atom_id res chain seq x y z
N MET A 1 43.64 9.48 -44.36
CA MET A 1 44.12 8.22 -43.77
C MET A 1 42.92 7.57 -43.09
N HIS A 2 42.32 6.59 -43.78
CA HIS A 2 41.22 5.76 -43.29
C HIS A 2 41.69 4.90 -42.11
N LEU A 3 40.89 4.82 -41.05
CA LEU A 3 40.90 3.65 -40.16
C LEU A 3 39.46 3.37 -39.69
N GLN A 4 38.91 2.31 -40.26
CA GLN A 4 37.69 1.62 -39.87
C GLN A 4 37.89 0.97 -38.49
N GLY A 5 36.99 1.21 -37.55
CA GLY A 5 36.88 0.49 -36.28
C GLY A 5 35.55 -0.23 -36.20
N ARG A 6 35.58 -1.57 -36.30
CA ARG A 6 34.45 -2.47 -36.44
C ARG A 6 33.60 -2.55 -35.16
N HIS A 7 32.27 -2.42 -35.31
CA HIS A 7 31.30 -2.96 -34.37
C HIS A 7 31.32 -4.50 -34.42
N GLN A 8 31.66 -5.15 -33.32
CA GLN A 8 31.33 -6.56 -33.09
C GLN A 8 30.16 -6.63 -32.11
N ALA A 9 28.96 -6.85 -32.65
CA ALA A 9 27.82 -7.31 -31.88
C ALA A 9 27.94 -8.84 -31.73
N LEU A 10 28.20 -9.31 -30.51
CA LEU A 10 28.11 -10.74 -30.18
C LEU A 10 26.63 -11.15 -30.19
N ARG A 11 26.20 -11.76 -31.30
CA ARG A 11 24.94 -12.50 -31.37
C ARG A 11 25.12 -13.84 -30.68
N TYR A 12 24.47 -14.03 -29.53
CA TYR A 12 24.26 -15.36 -28.95
C TYR A 12 22.86 -15.84 -29.32
N THR A 13 22.75 -16.61 -30.40
CA THR A 13 21.57 -17.41 -30.71
C THR A 13 21.80 -18.82 -30.16
N ARG A 14 21.10 -19.18 -29.09
CA ARG A 14 20.85 -20.59 -28.75
C ARG A 14 19.37 -20.87 -28.92
N SER A 15 19.07 -21.72 -29.89
CA SER A 15 17.80 -22.42 -30.03
C SER A 15 17.62 -23.37 -28.85
N LEU A 16 16.48 -23.31 -28.17
CA LEU A 16 16.01 -24.38 -27.30
C LEU A 16 14.55 -24.66 -27.66
N SER A 17 14.32 -25.86 -28.17
CA SER A 17 13.02 -26.48 -28.38
C SER A 17 12.89 -27.68 -27.44
N PHE A 18 11.62 -28.00 -27.09
CA PHE A 18 11.13 -29.07 -26.20
C PHE A 18 11.39 -28.85 -24.69
N ASP A 19 10.49 -29.18 -23.75
CA ASP A 19 9.34 -30.08 -23.75
C ASP A 19 8.29 -29.63 -22.70
N ARG A 20 7.04 -30.08 -22.86
CA ARG A 20 5.92 -29.83 -21.95
C ARG A 20 6.05 -30.69 -20.69
N GLY A 21 5.85 -30.03 -19.54
CA GLY A 21 5.22 -30.64 -18.39
C GLY A 21 6.11 -30.79 -17.17
N HIS A 22 5.96 -29.89 -16.21
CA HIS A 22 6.03 -30.23 -14.79
C HIS A 22 5.13 -29.28 -13.98
N ARG A 23 4.12 -29.88 -13.34
CA ARG A 23 3.22 -29.24 -12.38
C ARG A 23 3.98 -28.96 -11.09
N PHE A 24 3.85 -27.75 -10.55
CA PHE A 24 4.13 -27.48 -9.14
C PHE A 24 3.15 -28.29 -8.28
N GLN A 25 3.65 -29.24 -7.50
CA GLN A 25 2.86 -29.99 -6.53
C GLN A 25 2.55 -29.08 -5.32
N ARG A 26 1.27 -28.81 -5.11
CA ARG A 26 0.72 -28.44 -3.79
C ARG A 26 0.78 -29.68 -2.91
N VAL A 27 1.45 -29.59 -1.76
CA VAL A 27 1.26 -30.55 -0.67
C VAL A 27 -0.07 -30.21 -0.01
N VAL A 28 -1.12 -30.96 -0.33
CA VAL A 28 -2.37 -31.02 0.43
C VAL A 28 -2.44 -32.44 0.98
N THR A 29 -2.33 -32.59 2.29
CA THR A 29 -2.61 -33.84 2.98
C THR A 29 -4.12 -34.06 2.94
N ILE A 30 -4.60 -35.02 2.13
CA ILE A 30 -5.99 -35.47 2.13
C ILE A 30 -5.99 -36.92 2.60
N ALA A 31 -6.73 -37.17 3.69
CA ALA A 31 -6.99 -38.50 4.21
C ALA A 31 -7.68 -39.38 3.15
N ALA A 32 -7.25 -40.64 3.08
CA ALA A 32 -7.64 -41.60 2.05
C ALA A 32 -9.11 -42.04 2.18
N GLY A 33 -9.80 -42.14 1.04
CA GLY A 33 -10.97 -43.01 0.89
C GLY A 33 -12.14 -42.45 0.09
N ALA A 34 -12.06 -42.47 -1.26
CA ALA A 34 -13.18 -42.77 -2.17
C ALA A 34 -12.75 -42.65 -3.65
N SER A 35 -13.19 -43.60 -4.47
CA SER A 35 -12.85 -43.79 -5.90
C SER A 35 -13.35 -42.65 -6.83
N PRO A 36 -12.62 -42.30 -7.92
CA PRO A 36 -13.01 -41.23 -8.83
C PRO A 36 -13.79 -41.80 -10.03
N THR A 37 -15.11 -41.93 -9.93
CA THR A 37 -15.95 -42.18 -11.13
C THR A 37 -17.40 -41.74 -10.90
N ALA A 38 -17.65 -40.42 -10.80
CA ALA A 38 -18.95 -39.80 -11.11
C ALA A 38 -18.91 -38.30 -10.83
N ARG A 39 -18.82 -37.48 -11.89
CA ARG A 39 -19.53 -36.21 -12.11
C ARG A 39 -18.77 -35.33 -13.10
N LEU A 40 -18.99 -35.61 -14.37
CA LEU A 40 -19.20 -34.55 -15.35
C LEU A 40 -20.63 -34.02 -15.12
N THR A 41 -20.84 -32.73 -15.38
CA THR A 41 -22.06 -31.93 -15.16
C THR A 41 -22.27 -31.39 -13.73
N GLN A 42 -21.69 -30.23 -13.47
CA GLN A 42 -22.36 -29.18 -12.70
C GLN A 42 -21.85 -27.83 -13.18
N THR A 43 -22.69 -27.17 -13.97
CA THR A 43 -22.69 -25.73 -14.16
C THR A 43 -22.71 -25.08 -12.78
N ALA A 44 -21.59 -24.46 -12.37
CA ALA A 44 -21.55 -23.65 -11.17
C ALA A 44 -22.19 -22.29 -11.50
N SER A 45 -23.46 -22.18 -11.15
CA SER A 45 -24.10 -20.92 -10.80
C SER A 45 -23.16 -20.13 -9.89
N MET A 46 -22.87 -18.87 -10.25
CA MET A 46 -22.27 -17.91 -9.33
C MET A 46 -23.24 -17.76 -8.15
N GLU A 47 -22.91 -18.39 -7.02
CA GLU A 47 -23.59 -18.13 -5.77
C GLU A 47 -23.33 -16.66 -5.42
N GLN A 48 -24.41 -15.88 -5.40
CA GLN A 48 -24.43 -14.58 -4.76
C GLN A 48 -24.13 -14.83 -3.27
N GLN A 49 -22.87 -14.63 -2.87
CA GLN A 49 -22.56 -14.42 -1.46
C GLN A 49 -23.46 -13.27 -0.98
N SER A 50 -24.30 -13.55 0.01
CA SER A 50 -25.12 -12.52 0.63
C SER A 50 -24.19 -11.40 1.10
N ALA A 51 -24.28 -10.24 0.47
CA ALA A 51 -23.50 -9.08 0.87
C ALA A 51 -23.74 -8.82 2.36
N GLY A 52 -22.67 -8.82 3.15
CA GLY A 52 -22.72 -8.41 4.55
C GLY A 52 -23.33 -7.00 4.68
N PRO A 53 -23.67 -6.57 5.91
CA PRO A 53 -24.27 -5.25 6.11
C PRO A 53 -23.36 -4.15 5.56
N THR A 54 -23.87 -3.38 4.60
CA THR A 54 -23.21 -2.19 4.07
C THR A 54 -23.37 -1.01 5.03
N ARG A 55 -22.45 -0.04 4.94
CA ARG A 55 -22.33 1.11 5.84
C ARG A 55 -22.21 2.39 5.03
N LYS A 56 -22.82 3.45 5.56
CA LYS A 56 -22.57 4.82 5.12
C LYS A 56 -21.16 5.26 5.51
N LEU A 57 -20.61 6.26 4.82
CA LEU A 57 -19.27 6.78 5.09
C LEU A 57 -19.08 7.25 6.55
N GLU A 58 -20.14 7.76 7.17
CA GLU A 58 -20.12 8.24 8.56
C GLU A 58 -20.08 7.12 9.61
N ASN A 59 -20.45 5.90 9.23
CA ASN A 59 -20.67 4.78 10.14
C ASN A 59 -19.61 3.68 9.99
N LEU A 60 -18.47 4.00 9.36
CA LEU A 60 -17.36 3.07 9.26
C LEU A 60 -16.76 2.79 10.63
N ASN A 61 -16.48 1.52 10.90
CA ASN A 61 -15.93 1.07 12.18
C ASN A 61 -14.40 1.21 12.19
N PHE A 62 -13.90 2.42 12.38
CA PHE A 62 -12.47 2.67 12.55
C PHE A 62 -12.00 2.18 13.92
N ASP A 63 -10.91 1.40 13.92
CA ASP A 63 -10.29 0.88 15.13
C ASP A 63 -8.84 1.33 15.29
N ASN A 64 -8.08 1.58 14.22
CA ASN A 64 -6.72 2.17 14.29
C ASN A 64 -5.75 1.45 15.27
N LEU A 65 -5.79 0.12 15.32
CA LEU A 65 -4.92 -0.73 16.13
C LEU A 65 -3.45 -0.43 15.90
N THR A 66 -3.02 -0.22 14.65
CA THR A 66 -1.63 0.15 14.33
C THR A 66 -1.17 1.38 15.12
N LEU A 67 -1.98 2.44 15.17
CA LEU A 67 -1.61 3.67 15.88
C LEU A 67 -1.65 3.55 17.41
N ARG A 68 -2.43 2.61 17.95
CA ARG A 68 -2.51 2.34 19.39
C ARG A 68 -1.42 1.39 19.88
N SER A 69 -0.90 0.52 19.01
CA SER A 69 0.05 -0.53 19.37
C SER A 69 1.50 -0.19 19.03
N LEU A 70 1.73 0.73 18.09
CA LEU A 70 3.08 1.09 17.67
C LEU A 70 3.52 2.47 18.21
N PRO A 71 4.84 2.67 18.42
CA PRO A 71 5.41 3.96 18.81
C PRO A 71 5.04 5.07 17.82
N ILE A 72 4.46 6.16 18.35
CA ILE A 72 4.05 7.33 17.58
C ILE A 72 4.96 8.51 17.89
N ASP A 73 5.32 9.23 16.84
CA ASP A 73 6.07 10.47 16.93
C ASP A 73 5.30 11.49 17.78
N PRO A 74 5.91 12.04 18.84
CA PRO A 74 5.25 13.04 19.69
C PRO A 74 4.96 14.34 18.92
N VAL A 75 5.68 14.60 17.82
CA VAL A 75 5.44 15.78 16.98
C VAL A 75 4.33 15.50 15.97
N VAL A 76 3.22 16.21 16.11
CA VAL A 76 2.11 16.17 15.16
C VAL A 76 2.39 17.11 13.99
N GLY A 77 2.42 16.56 12.78
CA GLY A 77 2.71 17.29 11.55
C GLY A 77 4.14 17.86 11.54
N GLY A 78 4.24 19.13 11.19
CA GLY A 78 5.51 19.84 11.13
C GLY A 78 6.24 19.72 9.78
N PRO A 79 7.46 20.30 9.70
CA PRO A 79 8.25 20.29 8.47
C PRO A 79 8.80 18.89 8.16
N ILE A 80 9.38 18.76 6.97
CA ILE A 80 10.14 17.58 6.56
C ILE A 80 11.37 17.43 7.46
N ARG A 81 11.59 16.24 8.02
CA ARG A 81 12.66 15.97 8.99
C ARG A 81 12.99 14.49 9.13
N GLN A 82 14.10 14.20 9.80
CA GLN A 82 14.35 12.87 10.36
C GLN A 82 13.41 12.65 11.56
N VAL A 83 12.89 11.44 11.68
CA VAL A 83 11.95 10.99 12.69
C VAL A 83 12.58 9.79 13.38
N GLU A 84 13.16 10.04 14.55
CA GLU A 84 13.78 9.00 15.38
C GLU A 84 12.78 8.51 16.43
N GLY A 85 12.83 7.22 16.79
CA GLY A 85 12.05 6.68 17.90
C GLY A 85 10.55 6.54 17.65
N ALA A 86 10.11 6.51 16.38
CA ALA A 86 8.70 6.31 16.03
C ALA A 86 8.50 5.48 14.75
N CYS A 87 7.41 4.71 14.73
CA CYS A 87 6.93 3.99 13.55
C CYS A 87 6.00 4.85 12.69
N PHE A 88 5.25 5.78 13.29
CA PHE A 88 4.32 6.66 12.57
C PHE A 88 4.38 8.09 13.11
N SER A 89 4.14 9.07 12.24
CA SER A 89 3.86 10.45 12.64
C SER A 89 2.42 10.82 12.27
N ARG A 90 1.67 11.41 13.21
CA ARG A 90 0.35 11.99 12.91
C ARG A 90 0.52 13.18 11.97
N VAL A 91 -0.28 13.23 10.91
CA VAL A 91 -0.22 14.29 9.89
C VAL A 91 -1.64 14.74 9.55
N GLN A 92 -1.77 15.77 8.73
CA GLN A 92 -3.06 16.16 8.16
C GLN A 92 -2.95 16.23 6.63
N PRO A 93 -3.98 15.77 5.89
CA PRO A 93 -4.05 16.00 4.46
C PRO A 93 -3.97 17.49 4.12
N THR A 94 -3.38 17.80 2.98
CA THR A 94 -3.41 19.12 2.37
C THR A 94 -4.54 19.14 1.33
N PRO A 95 -5.60 19.95 1.51
CA PRO A 95 -6.76 19.96 0.60
C PRO A 95 -6.39 20.22 -0.86
N LEU A 96 -7.25 19.74 -1.77
CA LEU A 96 -7.21 20.01 -3.21
C LEU A 96 -8.34 20.94 -3.64
N ALA A 97 -8.15 21.72 -4.70
CA ALA A 97 -9.19 22.57 -5.27
C ALA A 97 -10.14 21.75 -6.14
N ASN A 98 -11.45 21.80 -5.86
CA ASN A 98 -12.51 21.16 -6.66
C ASN A 98 -12.23 19.66 -6.94
N PRO A 99 -12.19 18.80 -5.90
CA PRO A 99 -11.96 17.38 -6.09
C PRO A 99 -13.10 16.72 -6.87
N GLN A 100 -12.77 15.88 -7.85
CA GLN A 100 -13.72 15.19 -8.73
C GLN A 100 -13.37 13.72 -8.86
N LEU A 101 -14.36 12.84 -8.71
CA LEU A 101 -14.17 11.40 -8.90
C LEU A 101 -13.86 11.10 -10.37
N VAL A 102 -12.79 10.33 -10.61
CA VAL A 102 -12.46 9.79 -11.93
C VAL A 102 -12.99 8.37 -12.06
N VAL A 103 -12.69 7.53 -11.08
CA VAL A 103 -13.10 6.12 -11.03
C VAL A 103 -13.13 5.62 -9.59
N ALA A 104 -13.99 4.65 -9.31
CA ALA A 104 -14.03 3.89 -8.06
C ALA A 104 -14.18 2.39 -8.36
N SER A 105 -13.69 1.55 -7.46
CA SER A 105 -13.91 0.10 -7.46
C SER A 105 -14.90 -0.25 -6.35
N PRO A 106 -16.17 -0.55 -6.68
CA PRO A 106 -17.15 -0.96 -5.67
C PRO A 106 -16.70 -2.20 -4.90
N GLU A 107 -16.04 -3.17 -5.57
CA GLU A 107 -15.53 -4.38 -4.92
C GLU A 107 -14.39 -4.10 -3.94
N ALA A 108 -13.48 -3.16 -4.25
CA ALA A 108 -12.44 -2.79 -3.30
C ALA A 108 -13.00 -2.02 -2.11
N LEU A 109 -13.99 -1.14 -2.32
CA LEU A 109 -14.64 -0.37 -1.26
C LEU A 109 -15.53 -1.25 -0.37
N ALA A 110 -16.08 -2.35 -0.91
CA ALA A 110 -16.82 -3.34 -0.15
C ALA A 110 -15.98 -4.04 0.94
N LEU A 111 -14.64 -4.06 0.81
CA LEU A 111 -13.75 -4.55 1.88
C LEU A 111 -13.87 -3.73 3.18
N LEU A 112 -14.32 -2.47 3.06
CA LEU A 112 -14.59 -1.57 4.18
C LEU A 112 -16.07 -1.55 4.57
N ASP A 113 -16.89 -2.45 4.00
CA ASP A 113 -18.36 -2.45 4.01
C ASP A 113 -18.99 -1.15 3.46
N ILE A 114 -18.31 -0.38 2.61
CA ILE A 114 -18.92 0.86 2.09
C ILE A 114 -20.06 0.50 1.14
N ASP A 115 -21.24 1.07 1.39
CA ASP A 115 -22.39 0.91 0.50
C ASP A 115 -22.08 1.49 -0.89
N PRO A 116 -22.28 0.73 -1.99
CA PRO A 116 -22.01 1.22 -3.34
C PRO A 116 -22.72 2.52 -3.71
N SER A 117 -23.89 2.80 -3.13
CA SER A 117 -24.62 4.06 -3.35
C SER A 117 -23.88 5.29 -2.81
N GLU A 118 -22.98 5.12 -1.83
CA GLU A 118 -22.18 6.21 -1.28
C GLU A 118 -21.18 6.78 -2.30
N ILE A 119 -20.79 5.99 -3.31
CA ILE A 119 -19.88 6.43 -4.39
C ILE A 119 -20.51 7.58 -5.20
N SER A 120 -21.84 7.60 -5.33
CA SER A 120 -22.56 8.62 -6.07
C SER A 120 -22.81 9.91 -5.27
N ARG A 121 -22.41 9.96 -3.99
CA ARG A 121 -22.58 11.16 -3.17
C ARG A 121 -21.76 12.32 -3.71
N PRO A 122 -22.30 13.56 -3.76
CA PRO A 122 -21.55 14.74 -4.18
C PRO A 122 -20.30 15.03 -3.35
N ASP A 123 -20.28 14.62 -2.08
CA ASP A 123 -19.16 14.83 -1.15
C ASP A 123 -18.18 13.63 -1.08
N PHE A 124 -18.44 12.52 -1.79
CA PHE A 124 -17.51 11.38 -1.86
C PHE A 124 -16.09 11.80 -2.30
N PRO A 125 -15.90 12.62 -3.36
CA PRO A 125 -14.56 13.06 -3.75
C PRO A 125 -13.84 13.80 -2.63
N ALA A 126 -14.56 14.54 -1.76
CA ALA A 126 -13.95 15.28 -0.68
C ALA A 126 -13.37 14.36 0.40
N PHE A 127 -14.07 13.26 0.73
CA PHE A 127 -13.54 12.26 1.66
C PHE A 127 -12.33 11.53 1.08
N PHE A 128 -12.42 11.09 -0.18
CA PHE A 128 -11.39 10.28 -0.82
C PHE A 128 -10.24 11.09 -1.44
N SER A 129 -10.26 12.43 -1.36
CA SER A 129 -9.11 13.29 -1.61
C SER A 129 -8.42 13.80 -0.34
N GLY A 130 -9.00 13.53 0.84
CA GLY A 130 -8.55 14.08 2.13
C GLY A 130 -8.95 15.54 2.34
N ASN A 131 -9.86 16.09 1.54
CA ASN A 131 -10.45 17.41 1.79
C ASN A 131 -11.40 17.41 2.99
N ARG A 132 -11.98 16.24 3.29
CA ARG A 132 -12.77 15.96 4.48
C ARG A 132 -12.31 14.63 5.06
N LEU A 133 -12.23 14.55 6.37
CA LEU A 133 -11.88 13.31 7.05
C LEU A 133 -13.12 12.45 7.28
N LEU A 134 -13.00 11.14 7.06
CA LEU A 134 -14.02 10.19 7.46
C LEU A 134 -14.11 10.18 9.00
N PRO A 135 -15.31 10.16 9.61
CA PRO A 135 -15.42 10.04 11.06
C PRO A 135 -14.68 8.81 11.58
N GLY A 136 -13.86 8.98 12.63
CA GLY A 136 -13.01 7.91 13.19
C GLY A 136 -11.63 7.76 12.53
N SER A 137 -11.36 8.43 11.42
CA SER A 137 -10.03 8.45 10.80
C SER A 137 -9.01 9.21 11.66
N GLU A 138 -7.78 8.72 11.69
CA GLU A 138 -6.62 9.31 12.37
C GLU A 138 -5.46 9.40 11.37
N PRO A 139 -5.36 10.48 10.57
CA PRO A 139 -4.36 10.52 9.52
C PRO A 139 -2.93 10.47 10.06
N ALA A 140 -2.13 9.59 9.47
CA ALA A 140 -0.74 9.36 9.87
C ALA A 140 0.14 9.04 8.66
N ALA A 141 1.45 9.07 8.85
CA ALA A 141 2.42 8.67 7.85
C ALA A 141 3.43 7.71 8.47
N HIS A 142 3.73 6.63 7.76
CA HIS A 142 4.60 5.57 8.24
C HIS A 142 6.07 5.92 8.05
N CYS A 143 6.89 5.79 9.09
CA CYS A 143 8.35 5.82 9.05
C CYS A 143 8.90 4.46 8.58
N TYR A 144 9.70 4.46 7.52
CA TYR A 144 10.45 3.27 7.11
C TYR A 144 11.77 3.68 6.45
N CYS A 145 12.73 2.76 6.41
CA CYS A 145 13.96 2.89 5.64
C CYS A 145 13.93 1.96 4.41
N GLY A 146 15.01 1.91 3.63
CA GLY A 146 15.01 1.06 2.46
C GLY A 146 16.34 1.01 1.71
N TYR A 147 16.56 -0.10 1.03
CA TYR A 147 17.52 -0.19 -0.07
C TYR A 147 16.87 0.26 -1.37
N GLN A 148 17.44 1.28 -2.02
CA GLN A 148 17.03 1.71 -3.36
C GLN A 148 18.18 1.40 -4.31
N PHE A 149 17.91 0.57 -5.33
CA PHE A 149 18.91 0.14 -6.31
C PHE A 149 20.17 -0.49 -5.69
N GLY A 150 20.00 -1.29 -4.64
CA GLY A 150 21.08 -1.99 -3.95
C GLY A 150 21.85 -1.14 -2.91
N LEU A 151 21.55 0.15 -2.78
CA LEU A 151 22.19 1.04 -1.81
C LEU A 151 21.23 1.43 -0.70
N PHE A 152 21.69 1.37 0.55
CA PHE A 152 20.88 1.80 1.67
C PHE A 152 20.63 3.31 1.61
N SER A 153 19.35 3.69 1.68
CA SER A 153 18.90 5.07 1.47
C SER A 153 18.63 5.83 2.77
N GLY A 154 18.85 5.19 3.94
CA GLY A 154 18.45 5.74 5.23
C GLY A 154 16.94 5.91 5.32
N GLN A 155 16.50 6.96 6.04
CA GLN A 155 15.07 7.23 6.20
C GLN A 155 14.38 7.57 4.87
N LEU A 156 13.34 6.79 4.60
CA LEU A 156 12.33 7.06 3.59
C LEU A 156 11.05 7.50 4.30
N GLY A 157 10.04 6.64 4.35
CA GLY A 157 8.73 6.91 4.92
C GLY A 157 7.66 7.24 3.87
N ASP A 158 6.42 7.37 4.34
CA ASP A 158 5.28 7.71 3.50
C ASP A 158 5.32 9.20 3.12
N GLY A 159 6.19 9.53 2.16
CA GLY A 159 6.43 10.92 1.72
C GLY A 159 5.36 11.51 0.82
N ALA A 160 4.42 10.71 0.34
CA ALA A 160 3.26 11.14 -0.46
C ALA A 160 2.07 10.19 -0.27
N ALA A 161 2.07 9.40 0.79
CA ALA A 161 0.98 8.54 1.22
C ALA A 161 0.61 8.95 2.64
N MET A 162 -0.65 8.75 2.99
CA MET A 162 -1.15 8.97 4.34
C MET A 162 -2.05 7.80 4.69
N TYR A 163 -1.71 7.11 5.77
CA TYR A 163 -2.65 6.31 6.52
C TYR A 163 -3.84 7.18 6.88
N LEU A 164 -5.06 6.72 6.64
CA LEU A 164 -6.28 7.39 7.07
C LEU A 164 -6.87 6.68 8.30
N GLY A 165 -6.81 5.35 8.30
CA GLY A 165 -7.34 4.55 9.40
C GLY A 165 -7.39 3.06 9.06
N GLU A 166 -7.69 2.25 10.06
CA GLU A 166 -8.00 0.83 9.90
C GLU A 166 -9.47 0.61 10.19
N VAL A 167 -10.21 0.11 9.20
CA VAL A 167 -11.62 -0.25 9.33
C VAL A 167 -11.72 -1.74 9.63
N VAL A 168 -12.54 -2.11 10.61
CA VAL A 168 -12.93 -3.51 10.84
C VAL A 168 -14.28 -3.76 10.18
N ASN A 169 -14.28 -4.62 9.17
CA ASN A 169 -15.49 -4.93 8.42
C ASN A 169 -16.42 -5.90 9.19
N SER A 170 -17.57 -6.20 8.62
CA SER A 170 -18.62 -7.04 9.19
C SER A 170 -18.20 -8.51 9.35
N ALA A 171 -17.19 -8.94 8.59
CA ALA A 171 -16.55 -10.25 8.73
C ALA A 171 -15.46 -10.28 9.84
N GLY A 172 -15.21 -9.16 10.51
CA GLY A 172 -14.17 -9.05 11.53
C GLY A 172 -12.75 -8.87 10.95
N GLU A 173 -12.63 -8.67 9.64
CA GLU A 173 -11.35 -8.42 8.97
C GLU A 173 -10.95 -6.96 9.11
N ARG A 174 -9.65 -6.72 9.21
CA ARG A 174 -9.06 -5.38 9.32
C ARG A 174 -8.46 -4.94 8.00
N TRP A 175 -8.82 -3.74 7.57
CA TRP A 175 -8.34 -3.14 6.33
C TRP A 175 -7.81 -1.73 6.60
N GLU A 176 -6.53 -1.51 6.32
CA GLU A 176 -5.90 -0.20 6.31
C GLU A 176 -6.32 0.55 5.03
N LEU A 177 -6.84 1.77 5.21
CA LEU A 177 -7.15 2.71 4.15
C LEU A 177 -6.06 3.79 4.10
N GLN A 178 -5.41 3.95 2.94
CA GLN A 178 -4.46 5.02 2.67
C GLN A 178 -4.92 5.96 1.56
N LEU A 179 -4.56 7.24 1.65
CA LEU A 179 -4.65 8.20 0.56
C LEU A 179 -3.27 8.56 0.04
N LYS A 180 -3.00 8.32 -1.25
CA LYS A 180 -1.72 8.63 -1.89
C LYS A 180 -1.85 9.84 -2.81
N GLY A 181 -1.10 10.90 -2.52
CA GLY A 181 -1.23 12.23 -3.12
C GLY A 181 -1.89 13.27 -2.21
N ALA A 182 -2.23 12.89 -0.98
CA ALA A 182 -2.96 13.71 -0.01
C ALA A 182 -2.15 14.86 0.61
N GLY A 183 -0.87 15.03 0.27
CA GLY A 183 -0.06 16.16 0.73
C GLY A 183 1.31 15.74 1.26
N LYS A 184 2.05 16.72 1.78
CA LYS A 184 3.37 16.49 2.38
C LYS A 184 3.24 15.86 3.76
N THR A 185 4.29 15.13 4.13
CA THR A 185 4.49 14.54 5.45
C THR A 185 5.93 14.84 5.89
N PRO A 186 6.31 14.56 7.15
CA PRO A 186 7.70 14.64 7.59
C PRO A 186 8.68 13.84 6.70
N TYR A 187 8.17 12.85 5.96
CA TYR A 187 8.91 11.92 5.12
C TYR A 187 9.00 12.33 3.63
N SER A 188 8.45 13.49 3.23
CA SER A 188 8.41 13.90 1.82
C SER A 188 9.77 14.17 1.19
N ARG A 189 10.85 14.33 1.98
CA ARG A 189 12.21 14.68 1.51
C ARG A 189 12.19 15.94 0.62
N GLN A 190 12.44 15.80 -0.67
CA GLN A 190 12.40 16.91 -1.64
C GLN A 190 11.12 16.92 -2.47
N ALA A 191 10.21 15.96 -2.25
CA ALA A 191 8.97 15.83 -3.01
C ALA A 191 7.87 16.76 -2.49
N ASP A 192 6.87 17.00 -3.33
CA ASP A 192 5.73 17.86 -3.04
C ASP A 192 4.55 17.15 -2.34
N GLY A 193 4.65 15.83 -2.11
CA GLY A 193 3.59 15.04 -1.52
C GLY A 193 2.38 14.79 -2.43
N ARG A 194 2.45 15.17 -3.72
CA ARG A 194 1.33 15.06 -4.67
C ARG A 194 1.56 13.97 -5.72
N LYS A 195 0.45 13.44 -6.23
CA LYS A 195 0.40 12.54 -7.39
C LYS A 195 -0.41 13.17 -8.51
N VAL A 196 -0.33 12.58 -9.69
CA VAL A 196 -0.95 13.09 -10.91
C VAL A 196 -1.83 12.01 -11.53
N LEU A 197 -2.73 12.42 -12.42
CA LEU A 197 -3.77 11.55 -12.95
C LEU A 197 -3.21 10.28 -13.61
N ARG A 198 -2.22 10.43 -14.49
CA ARG A 198 -1.62 9.30 -15.23
C ARG A 198 -1.05 8.21 -14.31
N SER A 199 -0.33 8.60 -13.24
CA SER A 199 0.32 7.63 -12.35
C SER A 199 -0.70 7.00 -11.40
N SER A 200 -1.66 7.79 -10.92
CA SER A 200 -2.73 7.34 -10.03
C SER A 200 -3.68 6.37 -10.74
N LEU A 201 -4.06 6.66 -11.99
CA LEU A 201 -4.94 5.80 -12.78
C LEU A 201 -4.26 4.47 -13.15
N ARG A 202 -2.96 4.49 -13.49
CA ARG A 202 -2.18 3.27 -13.70
C ARG A 202 -2.12 2.40 -12.45
N GLU A 203 -1.90 3.00 -11.28
CA GLU A 203 -1.86 2.27 -10.01
C GLU A 203 -3.23 1.65 -9.69
N PHE A 204 -4.32 2.39 -9.88
CA PHE A 204 -5.68 1.89 -9.74
C PHE A 204 -5.93 0.68 -10.65
N LEU A 205 -5.70 0.84 -11.96
CA LEU A 205 -5.96 -0.21 -12.95
C LEU A 205 -5.11 -1.46 -12.72
N CYS A 206 -3.81 -1.29 -12.42
CA CYS A 206 -2.94 -2.45 -12.17
C CYS A 206 -3.32 -3.17 -10.88
N SER A 207 -3.69 -2.45 -9.82
CA SER A 207 -4.09 -3.05 -8.54
C SER A 207 -5.31 -3.95 -8.72
N GLU A 208 -6.35 -3.43 -9.37
CA GLU A 208 -7.59 -4.20 -9.55
C GLU A 208 -7.42 -5.30 -10.61
N ALA A 209 -6.64 -5.07 -11.67
CA ALA A 209 -6.33 -6.12 -12.65
C ALA A 209 -5.58 -7.30 -12.00
N MET A 210 -4.58 -7.03 -11.15
CA MET A 210 -3.84 -8.07 -10.44
C MET A 210 -4.76 -8.88 -9.51
N TYR A 211 -5.71 -8.22 -8.84
CA TYR A 211 -6.72 -8.89 -8.02
C TYR A 211 -7.59 -9.84 -8.85
N HIS A 212 -8.14 -9.37 -9.97
CA HIS A 212 -8.96 -10.22 -10.85
C HIS A 212 -8.17 -11.33 -11.56
N LEU A 213 -6.84 -11.21 -11.63
CA LEU A 213 -5.94 -12.28 -12.07
C LEU A 213 -5.63 -13.30 -10.96
N GLY A 214 -6.14 -13.10 -9.73
CA GLY A 214 -5.88 -13.98 -8.59
C GLY A 214 -4.48 -13.82 -7.99
N ILE A 215 -3.81 -12.69 -8.23
CA ILE A 215 -2.48 -12.40 -7.70
C ILE A 215 -2.60 -11.49 -6.48
N PRO A 216 -2.02 -11.87 -5.32
CA PRO A 216 -2.04 -11.03 -4.12
C PRO A 216 -1.50 -9.62 -4.40
N THR A 217 -2.31 -8.61 -4.08
CA THR A 217 -2.04 -7.21 -4.39
C THR A 217 -2.76 -6.30 -3.40
N THR A 218 -2.26 -5.09 -3.23
CA THR A 218 -3.07 -4.02 -2.62
C THR A 218 -4.24 -3.70 -3.55
N ARG A 219 -5.37 -3.32 -2.97
CA ARG A 219 -6.58 -2.91 -3.70
C ARG A 219 -6.64 -1.40 -3.86
N ALA A 220 -7.33 -0.93 -4.88
CA ALA A 220 -7.51 0.50 -5.14
C ALA A 220 -9.00 0.87 -5.07
N GLY A 221 -9.37 1.68 -4.08
CA GLY A 221 -10.77 2.02 -3.83
C GLY A 221 -11.31 3.08 -4.81
N SER A 222 -10.51 4.12 -5.08
CA SER A 222 -10.93 5.26 -5.89
C SER A 222 -9.76 6.11 -6.37
N CYS A 223 -10.01 6.90 -7.40
CA CYS A 223 -9.10 7.89 -7.95
C CYS A 223 -9.85 9.23 -8.08
N VAL A 224 -9.39 10.26 -7.36
CA VAL A 224 -10.00 11.59 -7.31
C VAL A 224 -9.01 12.62 -7.87
N THR A 225 -9.39 13.30 -8.95
CA THR A 225 -8.61 14.38 -9.56
C THR A 225 -9.03 15.75 -9.01
N SER A 226 -8.33 16.81 -9.37
CA SER A 226 -8.63 18.17 -8.92
C SER A 226 -8.19 19.23 -9.94
N ASP A 227 -8.51 20.49 -9.64
CA ASP A 227 -7.99 21.66 -10.36
C ASP A 227 -6.64 22.15 -9.80
N SER A 228 -6.21 21.68 -8.63
CA SER A 228 -4.85 21.90 -8.13
C SER A 228 -3.82 21.28 -9.09
N ARG A 229 -2.68 21.95 -9.30
CA ARG A 229 -1.66 21.50 -10.27
C ARG A 229 -0.28 21.40 -9.65
N VAL A 230 0.52 20.48 -10.18
CA VAL A 230 1.93 20.31 -9.83
C VAL A 230 2.78 20.16 -11.08
N VAL A 231 4.01 20.63 -10.98
CA VAL A 231 4.99 20.54 -12.05
C VAL A 231 5.54 19.12 -12.11
N ARG A 232 5.51 18.50 -13.29
CA ARG A 232 6.13 17.20 -13.54
C ARG A 232 6.86 17.22 -14.86
N ASP A 233 8.03 16.63 -14.87
CA ASP A 233 8.68 16.21 -16.10
C ASP A 233 8.31 14.74 -16.35
N VAL A 234 7.49 14.50 -17.38
CA VAL A 234 6.89 13.18 -17.62
C VAL A 234 7.95 12.15 -18.00
N HIS A 235 8.99 12.58 -18.72
CA HIS A 235 10.02 11.72 -19.30
C HIS A 235 11.42 12.02 -18.77
N TYR A 236 11.55 12.89 -17.77
CA TYR A 236 12.83 13.39 -17.28
C TYR A 236 13.69 14.01 -18.39
N SER A 237 13.03 14.69 -19.34
CA SER A 237 13.66 15.25 -20.55
C SER A 237 13.99 16.74 -20.44
N GLY A 238 13.78 17.36 -19.27
CA GLY A 238 13.88 18.79 -19.06
C GLY A 238 12.65 19.60 -19.50
N ASN A 239 11.54 18.94 -19.88
CA ASN A 239 10.33 19.59 -20.39
C ASN A 239 9.15 19.44 -19.42
N PRO A 240 9.13 20.21 -18.32
CA PRO A 240 8.09 20.08 -17.31
C PRO A 240 6.74 20.64 -17.79
N ILE A 241 5.66 19.97 -17.38
CA ILE A 241 4.28 20.40 -17.61
C ILE A 241 3.54 20.52 -16.27
N LEU A 242 2.44 21.29 -16.26
CA LEU A 242 1.52 21.34 -15.13
C LEU A 242 0.46 20.24 -15.25
N GLU A 243 0.56 19.25 -14.37
CA GLU A 243 -0.41 18.16 -14.29
C GLU A 243 -1.39 18.40 -13.14
N ARG A 244 -2.63 17.93 -13.29
CA ARG A 244 -3.64 17.95 -12.22
C ARG A 244 -3.20 17.05 -11.08
N CYS A 245 -3.37 17.53 -9.85
CA CYS A 245 -3.18 16.73 -8.65
C CYS A 245 -4.29 15.68 -8.56
N THR A 246 -3.90 14.46 -8.20
CA THR A 246 -4.80 13.33 -8.07
C THR A 246 -4.45 12.57 -6.81
N VAL A 247 -5.47 12.07 -6.12
CA VAL A 247 -5.37 11.18 -4.98
C VAL A 247 -5.91 9.82 -5.36
N VAL A 248 -5.17 8.76 -5.07
CA VAL A 248 -5.65 7.38 -5.16
C VAL A 248 -5.82 6.82 -3.76
N SER A 249 -6.97 6.21 -3.47
CA SER A 249 -7.19 5.47 -2.24
C SER A 249 -6.73 4.03 -2.40
N ARG A 250 -5.97 3.55 -1.43
CA ARG A 250 -5.37 2.21 -1.40
C ARG A 250 -5.90 1.47 -0.19
N ILE A 251 -6.17 0.19 -0.35
CA ILE A 251 -6.75 -0.67 0.68
C ILE A 251 -5.92 -1.95 0.76
N ALA A 252 -5.48 -2.33 1.95
CA ALA A 252 -4.76 -3.57 2.20
C ALA A 252 -4.91 -3.99 3.66
N PRO A 253 -4.65 -5.25 4.04
CA PRO A 253 -4.60 -5.62 5.46
C PRO A 253 -3.50 -4.85 6.22
N THR A 254 -2.40 -4.50 5.53
CA THR A 254 -1.33 -3.65 6.06
C THR A 254 -0.48 -3.04 4.96
N PHE A 255 0.15 -1.90 5.25
CA PHE A 255 1.22 -1.31 4.43
C PHE A 255 2.62 -1.39 5.08
N LEU A 256 2.76 -2.25 6.09
CA LEU A 256 4.06 -2.69 6.61
C LEU A 256 4.90 -3.34 5.50
N ARG A 257 6.21 -3.13 5.58
CA ARG A 257 7.17 -3.57 4.57
C ARG A 257 8.49 -3.91 5.24
N PHE A 258 9.40 -4.57 4.54
CA PHE A 258 10.73 -4.89 5.08
C PHE A 258 11.44 -3.64 5.60
N GLY A 259 11.32 -2.53 4.86
CA GLY A 259 11.83 -1.22 5.27
C GLY A 259 11.34 -0.70 6.63
N SER A 260 10.17 -1.15 7.12
CA SER A 260 9.66 -0.81 8.45
C SER A 260 10.56 -1.34 9.57
N PHE A 261 11.23 -2.46 9.34
CA PHE A 261 12.20 -3.05 10.26
C PHE A 261 13.61 -2.51 10.01
N GLU A 262 13.89 -1.98 8.82
CA GLU A 262 15.19 -1.39 8.49
C GLU A 262 15.40 -0.01 9.15
N ILE A 263 14.41 0.54 9.85
CA ILE A 263 14.58 1.77 10.67
C ILE A 263 15.63 1.59 11.77
N PHE A 264 15.93 0.35 12.16
CA PHE A 264 16.91 -0.01 13.17
C PHE A 264 18.31 -0.23 12.62
N LYS A 265 18.50 -0.21 11.30
CA LYS A 265 19.76 -0.61 10.70
C LYS A 265 20.93 0.26 11.22
N PRO A 266 22.02 -0.33 11.76
CA PRO A 266 23.23 0.40 12.10
C PRO A 266 23.86 1.08 10.89
N VAL A 267 24.88 1.92 11.10
CA VAL A 267 25.56 2.62 10.01
C VAL A 267 25.98 1.64 8.92
N ASP A 268 25.49 1.88 7.71
CA ASP A 268 25.80 1.11 6.53
C ASP A 268 27.23 1.45 6.06
N PRO A 269 28.14 0.47 5.99
CA PRO A 269 29.55 0.76 5.69
C PRO A 269 29.77 1.30 4.27
N MET A 270 28.86 1.00 3.33
CA MET A 270 28.98 1.46 1.94
C MET A 270 28.47 2.88 1.75
N THR A 271 27.34 3.23 2.37
CA THR A 271 26.66 4.51 2.14
C THR A 271 26.88 5.52 3.26
N GLY A 272 27.37 5.09 4.42
CA GLY A 272 27.47 5.90 5.64
C GLY A 272 26.11 6.24 6.27
N ARG A 273 25.00 5.76 5.71
CA ARG A 273 23.64 6.04 6.21
C ARG A 273 23.26 5.05 7.30
N ARG A 274 22.43 5.48 8.24
CA ARG A 274 21.82 4.62 9.28
C ARG A 274 20.30 4.66 9.19
N GLY A 275 19.66 3.67 9.78
CA GLY A 275 18.23 3.68 10.04
C GLY A 275 17.87 4.85 10.96
N SER A 276 16.67 5.40 10.80
CA SER A 276 16.21 6.56 11.58
C SER A 276 16.11 6.30 13.08
N SER A 277 15.99 5.04 13.50
CA SER A 277 15.90 4.61 14.90
C SER A 277 17.01 3.61 15.26
N ALA A 278 18.15 3.67 14.58
CA ALA A 278 19.31 2.83 14.89
C ALA A 278 19.77 3.05 16.34
N GLY A 279 19.94 1.97 17.10
CA GLY A 279 20.27 2.00 18.53
C GLY A 279 19.06 2.09 19.47
N LEU A 280 17.83 2.04 18.94
CA LEU A 280 16.58 2.03 19.73
C LEU A 280 15.80 0.71 19.60
N GLU A 281 16.48 -0.36 19.18
CA GLU A 281 15.88 -1.67 18.91
C GLU A 281 15.18 -2.24 20.13
N SER A 282 15.82 -2.15 21.31
CA SER A 282 15.27 -2.68 22.55
C SER A 282 13.93 -2.05 22.94
N ALA A 283 13.69 -0.81 22.54
CA ALA A 283 12.46 -0.08 22.87
C ALA A 283 11.38 -0.23 21.77
N LEU A 284 11.76 -0.31 20.50
CA LEU A 284 10.82 -0.21 19.37
C LEU A 284 10.61 -1.51 18.58
N LEU A 285 11.61 -2.40 18.53
CA LEU A 285 11.49 -3.62 17.75
C LEU A 285 10.50 -4.62 18.36
N PRO A 286 10.49 -4.88 19.69
CA PRO A 286 9.50 -5.77 20.30
C PRO A 286 8.05 -5.37 20.02
N PRO A 287 7.57 -4.13 20.27
CA PRO A 287 6.18 -3.78 19.97
C PRO A 287 5.84 -3.90 18.48
N LEU A 288 6.80 -3.61 17.57
CA LEU A 288 6.60 -3.80 16.13
C LEU A 288 6.46 -5.28 15.75
N LEU A 289 7.32 -6.16 16.27
CA LEU A 289 7.24 -7.60 16.03
C LEU A 289 5.96 -8.19 16.63
N HIS A 290 5.65 -7.85 17.89
CA HIS A 290 4.42 -8.30 18.54
C HIS A 290 3.19 -7.90 17.72
N HIS A 291 3.12 -6.65 17.26
CA HIS A 291 2.03 -6.17 16.41
C HIS A 291 1.91 -7.02 15.14
N VAL A 292 3.01 -7.26 14.43
CA VAL A 292 2.99 -8.02 13.16
C VAL A 292 2.58 -9.46 13.38
N ILE A 293 3.21 -10.14 14.33
CA ILE A 293 2.99 -11.57 14.56
C ILE A 293 1.58 -11.80 15.09
N ARG A 294 1.14 -11.03 16.08
CA ARG A 294 -0.21 -11.14 16.63
C ARG A 294 -1.30 -10.82 15.61
N THR A 295 -1.09 -9.85 14.73
CA THR A 295 -2.14 -9.38 13.81
C THR A 295 -2.21 -10.21 12.54
N TYR A 296 -1.06 -10.55 11.94
CA TYR A 296 -1.00 -11.17 10.62
C TYR A 296 -0.54 -12.63 10.64
N PHE A 297 -0.04 -13.12 11.78
CA PHE A 297 0.38 -14.52 11.98
C PHE A 297 -0.15 -15.08 13.31
N PRO A 298 -1.47 -15.01 13.59
CA PRO A 298 -2.04 -15.34 14.88
C PRO A 298 -1.80 -16.80 15.31
N ASP A 299 -1.70 -17.73 14.36
CA ASP A 299 -1.38 -19.13 14.64
C ASP A 299 0.02 -19.29 15.25
N ILE A 300 0.98 -18.50 14.76
CA ILE A 300 2.36 -18.46 15.30
C ILE A 300 2.33 -17.83 16.70
N TRP A 301 1.60 -16.73 16.87
CA TRP A 301 1.46 -16.08 18.17
C TRP A 301 0.89 -17.04 19.23
N ALA A 302 -0.16 -17.77 18.89
CA ALA A 302 -0.81 -18.72 19.79
C ALA A 302 0.09 -19.91 20.16
N ALA A 303 0.87 -20.43 19.20
CA ALA A 303 1.78 -21.56 19.43
C ALA A 303 2.91 -21.24 20.42
N HIS A 304 3.26 -19.96 20.58
CA HIS A 304 4.33 -19.47 21.45
C HIS A 304 3.81 -18.79 22.73
N GLY A 305 2.58 -19.09 23.16
CA GLY A 305 2.05 -18.63 24.45
C GLY A 305 1.82 -17.13 24.58
N GLY A 306 1.83 -16.39 23.47
CA GLY A 306 1.71 -14.93 23.48
C GLY A 306 2.95 -14.18 23.94
N GLU A 307 4.11 -14.83 23.94
CA GLU A 307 5.42 -14.22 24.20
C GLU A 307 6.32 -14.46 22.97
N VAL A 308 6.54 -13.43 22.14
CA VAL A 308 7.47 -13.49 20.99
C VAL A 308 8.36 -12.26 20.95
#